data_AF-A0A4R1MJ22-F1
#
_entry.id   AF-A0A4R1MJ22-F1
#
_cell.length_a   1.000
_cell.length_b   1.000
_cell.length_c   1.000
_cell.angle_alpha   90.00
_cell.angle_beta   90.00
_cell.angle_gamma   90.00
#
_symmetry.space_group_name_H-M   'P 1'
#
loop_
_entity.id
_entity.type
_entity.pdbx_description
1 polymer ?
#
loop_
_entity_poly.entity_id
_entity_poly.type
_entity_poly.pdbx_seq_one_letter_code
_entity_poly.pdbx_strand_id
1 'polypeptide(L)'
;MYSMYLEGLQEVNITENKALKLEYYITEDKSYDNYHQSLSAYGIKIINQIKEDETLYFEVETIKKISYSKEQIKKAIDILKRNRVTPIGAIEVIDEIITQITE
;
A
#
# COMPACT_ATOMS: atom_id res chain seq x y z
N MET A 1 -4.78 10.38 14.95
CA MET A 1 -5.38 9.02 14.99
C MET A 1 -5.00 8.33 13.70
N TYR A 2 -4.53 7.08 13.77
CA TYR A 2 -4.09 6.33 12.61
C TYR A 2 -5.09 5.24 12.26
N SER A 3 -5.46 5.12 10.99
CA SER A 3 -6.43 4.14 10.49
C SER A 3 -5.92 3.47 9.21
N MET A 4 -6.35 2.24 8.95
CA MET A 4 -6.00 1.48 7.75
C MET A 4 -7.28 0.92 7.09
N TYR A 5 -7.32 0.90 5.77
CA TYR A 5 -8.45 0.44 4.97
C TYR A 5 -7.93 -0.51 3.89
N LEU A 6 -8.39 -1.77 3.87
CA LEU A 6 -8.04 -2.73 2.83
C LEU A 6 -8.71 -2.34 1.52
N GLU A 7 -7.93 -2.11 0.47
CA GLU A 7 -8.43 -1.74 -0.87
C GLU A 7 -8.29 -2.88 -1.88
N GLY A 8 -7.51 -3.91 -1.56
CA GLY A 8 -7.36 -5.03 -2.46
C GLY A 8 -6.49 -6.15 -1.92
N LEU A 9 -6.80 -7.35 -2.41
CA LEU A 9 -6.08 -8.57 -2.11
C LEU A 9 -5.80 -9.30 -3.43
N GLN A 10 -4.60 -9.85 -3.56
CA GLN A 10 -4.20 -10.66 -4.70
C GLN A 10 -3.46 -11.89 -4.24
N GLU A 11 -3.85 -13.04 -4.76
CA GLU A 11 -3.15 -14.30 -4.53
C GLU A 11 -2.41 -14.70 -5.81
N VAL A 12 -1.14 -15.07 -5.65
CA VAL A 12 -0.27 -15.45 -6.76
C VAL A 12 0.40 -16.77 -6.40
N ASN A 13 0.01 -17.84 -7.08
CA ASN A 13 0.72 -19.12 -6.98
C ASN A 13 1.94 -19.05 -7.91
N ILE A 14 3.14 -19.16 -7.34
CA ILE A 14 4.40 -19.19 -8.10
C ILE A 14 4.71 -20.64 -8.49
N THR A 15 4.63 -21.56 -7.53
CA THR A 15 4.80 -23.01 -7.71
C THR A 15 3.79 -23.75 -6.82
N GLU A 16 3.78 -25.09 -6.87
CA GLU A 16 2.93 -25.91 -5.99
C GLU A 16 3.19 -25.67 -4.49
N ASN A 17 4.44 -25.37 -4.13
CA ASN A 17 4.85 -25.13 -2.74
C ASN A 17 5.06 -23.65 -2.42
N LYS A 18 4.92 -22.74 -3.39
CA LYS A 18 5.19 -21.31 -3.21
C LYS A 18 4.01 -20.46 -3.65
N ALA A 19 3.43 -19.72 -2.71
CA ALA A 19 2.33 -18.80 -2.96
C ALA A 19 2.55 -17.45 -2.25
N LEU A 20 2.11 -16.39 -2.90
CA LEU A 20 2.08 -15.03 -2.37
C LEU A 20 0.63 -14.61 -2.13
N LYS A 21 0.41 -13.90 -1.04
CA LYS A 21 -0.82 -13.17 -0.77
C LYS A 21 -0.47 -11.71 -0.50
N LEU A 22 -0.79 -10.87 -1.48
CA LEU A 22 -0.55 -9.43 -1.46
C LEU A 22 -1.79 -8.72 -0.97
N GLU A 23 -1.64 -7.88 0.04
CA GLU A 23 -2.69 -7.05 0.61
C GLU A 23 -2.29 -5.58 0.51
N TYR A 24 -3.16 -4.76 -0.07
CA TYR A 24 -2.93 -3.34 -0.32
C TYR A 24 -3.88 -2.51 0.51
N TYR A 25 -3.33 -1.60 1.32
CA TYR A 25 -4.09 -0.78 2.26
C TYR A 25 -3.86 0.71 2.00
N ILE A 26 -4.93 1.50 2.14
CA ILE A 26 -4.82 2.94 2.41
C ILE A 26 -4.57 3.10 3.89
N THR A 27 -3.63 3.97 4.22
CA THR A 27 -3.40 4.42 5.59
C THR A 27 -3.85 5.87 5.71
N GLU A 28 -4.45 6.24 6.82
CA GLU A 28 -4.91 7.60 7.10
C GLU A 28 -4.32 8.05 8.44
N ASP A 29 -3.55 9.13 8.41
CA ASP A 29 -3.04 9.82 9.58
C ASP A 29 -3.84 11.12 9.78
N LYS A 30 -4.78 11.07 10.73
CA LYS A 30 -5.55 12.25 11.13
C LYS A 30 -4.77 13.04 12.16
N SER A 31 -4.40 14.25 11.78
CA SER A 31 -3.83 15.28 12.66
C SER A 31 -4.79 16.46 12.77
N TYR A 32 -4.63 17.25 13.82
CA TYR A 32 -5.29 18.54 13.95
C TYR A 32 -4.23 19.61 13.72
N ASP A 33 -4.53 20.61 12.91
CA ASP A 33 -3.67 21.78 12.79
C ASP A 33 -3.80 22.70 14.02
N ASN A 34 -3.02 23.78 14.04
CA ASN A 34 -3.05 24.79 15.10
C ASN A 34 -4.41 25.53 15.22
N TYR A 35 -5.32 25.34 14.27
CA TYR A 35 -6.66 25.92 14.23
C TYR A 35 -7.76 24.88 14.50
N HIS A 36 -7.41 23.69 15.00
CA HIS A 36 -8.32 22.57 15.24
C HIS A 36 -9.03 22.04 13.97
N GLN A 37 -8.52 22.34 12.77
CA GLN A 37 -8.99 21.73 11.55
C GLN A 37 -8.42 20.32 11.41
N SER A 38 -9.28 19.36 11.09
CA SER A 38 -8.88 17.98 10.82
C SER A 38 -8.14 17.91 9.49
N LEU A 39 -6.84 17.64 9.54
CA LEU A 39 -6.01 17.33 8.38
C LEU A 39 -5.75 15.82 8.33
N SER A 40 -6.21 15.19 7.24
CA SER A 40 -5.95 13.77 6.99
C SER A 40 -4.89 13.64 5.91
N ALA A 41 -3.78 13.00 6.25
CA ALA A 41 -2.74 12.63 5.30
C ALA A 41 -2.84 11.13 5.03
N TYR A 42 -2.89 10.77 3.75
CA TYR A 42 -3.07 9.40 3.29
C TYR A 42 -1.74 8.82 2.81
N GLY A 43 -1.54 7.53 3.05
CA GLY A 43 -0.38 6.77 2.59
C GLY A 43 -0.76 5.36 2.17
N ILE A 44 0.22 4.53 1.85
CA ILE A 44 0.02 3.16 1.37
C ILE A 44 0.75 2.19 2.29
N LYS A 45 0.11 1.06 2.58
CA LYS A 45 0.76 -0.09 3.19
C LYS A 45 0.54 -1.31 2.32
N ILE A 46 1.61 -2.07 2.08
CA ILE A 46 1.56 -3.33 1.35
C ILE A 46 2.08 -4.42 2.27
N ILE A 47 1.35 -5.53 2.33
CA ILE A 47 1.76 -6.75 3.04
C ILE A 47 1.85 -7.85 2.00
N ASN A 48 2.99 -8.53 1.95
CA ASN A 48 3.19 -9.74 1.16
C ASN A 48 3.40 -10.91 2.12
N GLN A 49 2.40 -11.78 2.21
CA GLN A 49 2.51 -13.03 2.93
C GLN A 49 3.01 -14.09 1.95
N ILE A 50 4.18 -14.66 2.23
CA ILE A 50 4.88 -15.63 1.38
C ILE A 50 4.81 -16.97 2.07
N LYS A 51 4.09 -17.92 1.49
CA LYS A 51 4.14 -19.32 1.89
C LYS A 51 5.12 -20.03 0.99
N GLU A 52 6.15 -20.64 1.56
CA GLU A 52 7.14 -21.45 0.85
C GLU A 52 7.38 -22.74 1.64
N ASP A 53 7.00 -23.86 1.05
CA ASP A 53 6.91 -25.17 1.70
C ASP A 53 6.02 -25.11 2.97
N GLU A 54 6.60 -25.40 4.14
CA GLU A 54 5.93 -25.32 5.45
C GLU A 54 6.21 -24.00 6.18
N THR A 55 6.95 -23.07 5.56
CA THR A 55 7.35 -21.82 6.18
C THR A 55 6.50 -20.65 5.69
N LEU A 56 6.24 -19.72 6.60
CA LEU A 56 5.51 -18.50 6.32
C LEU A 56 6.36 -17.26 6.61
N TYR A 57 6.55 -16.43 5.60
CA TYR A 57 7.28 -15.16 5.68
C TYR A 57 6.34 -13.97 5.42
N PHE A 58 6.75 -12.81 5.91
CA PHE A 58 6.03 -11.57 5.70
C PHE A 58 7.00 -10.48 5.28
N GLU A 59 6.69 -9.82 4.17
CA GLU A 59 7.29 -8.54 3.81
C GLU A 59 6.22 -7.47 4.03
N VAL A 60 6.61 -6.34 4.63
CA VAL A 60 5.70 -5.24 4.91
C VAL A 60 6.41 -3.95 4.60
N GLU A 61 5.76 -3.08 3.84
CA GLU A 61 6.22 -1.72 3.60
C GLU A 61 5.10 -0.73 3.88
N THR A 62 5.43 0.42 4.45
CA THR A 62 4.46 1.48 4.78
C THR A 62 5.02 2.85 4.44
N ILE A 63 4.50 3.42 3.36
CA ILE A 63 4.83 4.76 2.91
C ILE A 63 3.76 5.72 3.41
N LYS A 64 4.12 6.57 4.38
CA LYS A 64 3.18 7.44 5.09
C LYS A 64 3.09 8.81 4.44
N LYS A 65 1.93 9.47 4.60
CA LYS A 65 1.72 10.90 4.29
C LYS A 65 2.13 11.28 2.86
N ILE A 66 1.67 10.50 1.89
CA ILE A 66 1.93 10.71 0.47
C ILE A 66 1.07 11.84 -0.10
N SER A 67 -0.23 11.85 0.22
CA SER A 67 -1.18 12.86 -0.31
C SER A 67 -2.27 13.19 0.71
N TYR A 68 -2.83 14.39 0.61
CA TYR A 68 -4.05 14.78 1.34
C TYR A 68 -5.35 14.32 0.63
N SER A 69 -5.24 13.71 -0.55
CA SER A 69 -6.37 13.16 -1.31
C SER A 69 -6.41 11.64 -1.23
N LYS A 70 -7.42 11.10 -0.53
CA LYS A 70 -7.66 9.65 -0.49
C LYS A 70 -7.85 9.05 -1.89
N GLU A 71 -8.48 9.80 -2.80
CA GLU A 71 -8.72 9.35 -4.18
C GLU A 71 -7.43 9.24 -5.00
N GLN A 72 -6.44 10.11 -4.77
CA GLN A 72 -5.11 9.95 -5.39
C GLN A 72 -4.43 8.67 -4.91
N ILE A 73 -4.50 8.38 -3.60
CA ILE A 73 -3.93 7.14 -3.05
C ILE A 73 -4.65 5.90 -3.60
N LYS A 74 -5.97 5.94 -3.78
CA LYS A 74 -6.71 4.84 -4.44
C LYS A 74 -6.19 4.58 -5.85
N LYS A 75 -6.01 5.63 -6.67
CA LYS A 75 -5.46 5.50 -8.03
C LYS A 75 -4.06 4.88 -8.02
N ALA A 76 -3.19 5.31 -7.10
CA ALA A 76 -1.87 4.72 -6.93
C ALA A 76 -1.95 3.22 -6.57
N ILE A 77 -2.79 2.86 -5.60
CA ILE A 77 -3.02 1.47 -5.20
C ILE A 77 -3.55 0.62 -6.36
N ASP A 78 -4.43 1.14 -7.19
CA ASP A 78 -4.93 0.41 -8.36
C ASP A 78 -3.86 0.18 -9.42
N ILE A 79 -2.88 1.07 -9.57
CA ILE A 79 -1.70 0.84 -10.42
C ILE A 79 -0.82 -0.26 -9.82
N LEU A 80 -0.51 -0.19 -8.51
CA LEU A 80 0.31 -1.18 -7.81
C LEU A 80 -0.32 -2.59 -7.88
N LYS A 81 -1.63 -2.69 -7.61
CA LYS A 81 -2.41 -3.94 -7.70
C LYS A 81 -2.39 -4.51 -9.11
N ARG A 82 -2.67 -3.70 -10.14
CA ARG A 82 -2.68 -4.21 -11.53
C ARG A 82 -1.36 -4.84 -11.94
N ASN A 83 -0.25 -4.34 -11.38
CA ASN A 83 1.10 -4.83 -11.65
C ASN A 83 1.64 -5.80 -10.59
N ARG A 84 0.82 -6.21 -9.60
CA ARG A 84 1.20 -7.13 -8.50
C ARG A 84 2.47 -6.69 -7.77
N VAL A 85 2.63 -5.38 -7.57
CA VAL A 85 3.82 -4.81 -6.95
C VAL A 85 3.93 -5.31 -5.51
N THR A 86 5.10 -5.84 -5.14
CA THR A 86 5.43 -6.30 -3.79
C THR A 86 5.92 -5.13 -2.92
N PRO A 87 6.01 -5.30 -1.58
CA PRO A 87 6.56 -4.28 -0.70
C PRO A 87 7.92 -3.71 -1.15
N ILE A 88 8.85 -4.59 -1.56
CA ILE A 88 10.16 -4.17 -2.07
C ILE A 88 10.01 -3.37 -3.36
N GLY A 89 9.23 -3.86 -4.32
CA GLY A 89 9.01 -3.15 -5.58
C GLY A 89 8.31 -1.80 -5.39
N ALA A 90 7.47 -1.67 -4.37
CA ALA A 90 6.78 -0.40 -4.09
C ALA A 90 7.74 0.71 -3.68
N ILE A 91 8.83 0.41 -2.97
CA ILE A 91 9.85 1.41 -2.62
C ILE A 91 10.47 2.01 -3.89
N GLU A 92 10.62 1.20 -4.93
CA GLU A 92 11.28 1.61 -6.17
C GLU A 92 10.35 2.42 -7.08
N VAL A 93 9.06 2.07 -7.15
CA VAL A 93 8.13 2.64 -8.15
C VAL A 93 7.17 3.68 -7.60
N ILE A 94 7.06 3.85 -6.27
CA ILE A 94 6.00 4.70 -5.71
C ILE A 94 6.17 6.17 -6.09
N ASP A 95 7.38 6.71 -6.03
CA ASP A 95 7.60 8.13 -6.31
C ASP A 95 7.23 8.48 -7.76
N GLU A 96 7.53 7.58 -8.70
CA GLU A 96 7.14 7.73 -10.11
C GLU A 96 5.62 7.67 -10.29
N ILE A 97 4.95 6.69 -9.66
CA ILE A 97 3.49 6.57 -9.70
C ILE A 97 2.83 7.82 -9.14
N ILE A 98 3.31 8.33 -8.01
CA ILE A 98 2.74 9.52 -7.37
C ILE A 98 2.92 10.75 -8.25
N THR A 99 4.09 10.92 -8.86
CA THR A 99 4.34 12.01 -9.81
C THR A 99 3.32 11.99 -10.95
N GLN A 100 3.11 10.82 -11.58
CA GLN A 100 2.19 10.67 -12.72
C GLN A 100 0.72 10.95 -12.40
N ILE A 101 0.26 10.75 -11.16
CA ILE A 101 -1.15 10.97 -10.78
C ILE A 101 -1.42 12.40 -10.26
N THR A 102 -0.37 13.18 -10.03
CA THR A 102 -0.46 14.56 -9.56
C THR A 102 -0.32 15.60 -10.66
N GLU A 103 0.20 15.20 -11.83
CA GLU A 103 0.20 15.96 -13.08
C GLU A 103 -1.17 15.92 -13.79
#